data_AF-A0AAJ6Z6L4-F1
#
_entry.id   AF-A0AAJ6Z6L4-F1
#
_cell.length_a   1.000
_cell.length_b   1.000
_cell.length_c   1.000
_cell.angle_alpha   90.00
_cell.angle_beta   90.00
_cell.angle_gamma   90.00
#
_symmetry.space_group_name_H-M   'P 1'
#
loop_
_entity.id
_entity.type
_entity.pdbx_description
1 polymer ?
#
loop_
_entity_poly.entity_id
_entity_poly.type
_entity_poly.pdbx_seq_one_letter_code
_entity_poly.pdbx_strand_id
1 'polypeptide(L)'
;MWARGARALRRGVLLLPLALTALALLLLPRPPPLAAPSRLPSPPPTRDEPRLQLTEPVEEVERVVGEPSQREWFLRGGERRPRRHDPKAKVFPEDAPGDDRIYEQLMYTLPSDEDVPMKRILLANGLGTWGVSGGRTEFIRNKCPVDRCTLTADTREAATADAILFKDHHTPFNVNRPINQIWILYYLECPYHTASLRPASLDVFNWTATYRRDSDIVAPYERWHYHDPRVTDNQLDRNYAANKTKKVAWFVSNCHARNRRLQYARQLAKHISVDIYGACGSRHCPRADPNCLEMLDNDYKFYLAFENSNCRDYITEKFFVNGLQHNVLPIVMGARPAEYAAVAPHNSYIHVEEFAGPEELAAYLHRLDEDDNLYNSYFKWKGTGEFINTYFFCRVCAMVHANARRQRSAHYADVQAWWRGAACTRGEWRAPARDLV
;
A
#
# COMPACT_ATOMS: atom_id res chain seq x y z
N MET A 1 24.37 -9.83 -86.87
CA MET A 1 24.27 -8.42 -86.42
C MET A 1 23.03 -8.11 -85.57
N TRP A 2 22.47 -9.07 -84.81
CA TRP A 2 21.16 -8.90 -84.13
C TRP A 2 21.15 -9.41 -82.66
N ALA A 3 22.25 -9.23 -81.93
CA ALA A 3 22.33 -9.69 -80.52
C ALA A 3 22.92 -8.68 -79.52
N ARG A 4 23.18 -7.42 -79.95
CA ARG A 4 23.67 -6.36 -79.05
C ARG A 4 22.67 -5.24 -78.76
N GLY A 5 21.58 -5.12 -79.52
CA GLY A 5 20.54 -4.09 -79.31
C GLY A 5 19.53 -4.39 -78.19
N ALA A 6 19.28 -5.66 -77.86
CA ALA A 6 18.20 -6.04 -76.94
C ALA A 6 18.53 -5.93 -75.44
N ARG A 7 19.82 -5.80 -75.06
CA ARG A 7 20.22 -5.63 -73.64
C ARG A 7 20.20 -4.18 -73.16
N ALA A 8 20.29 -3.20 -74.06
CA ALA A 8 20.22 -1.78 -73.71
C ALA A 8 18.77 -1.33 -73.41
N LEU A 9 17.78 -1.83 -74.18
CA LEU A 9 16.37 -1.46 -73.96
C LEU A 9 15.77 -2.04 -72.67
N ARG A 10 16.24 -3.19 -72.16
CA ARG A 10 15.74 -3.76 -70.89
C ARG A 10 16.23 -3.02 -69.64
N ARG A 11 17.37 -2.31 -69.69
CA ARG A 11 17.86 -1.50 -68.55
C ARG A 11 17.21 -0.12 -68.47
N GLY A 12 16.77 0.45 -69.59
CA GLY A 12 16.04 1.73 -69.60
C GLY A 12 14.62 1.65 -69.03
N VAL A 13 13.92 0.53 -69.25
CA VAL A 13 12.51 0.34 -68.80
C VAL A 13 12.39 0.09 -67.29
N LEU A 14 13.45 -0.38 -66.63
CA LEU A 14 13.48 -0.63 -65.17
C LEU A 14 13.88 0.59 -64.34
N LEU A 15 14.46 1.63 -64.95
CA LEU A 15 14.89 2.85 -64.24
C LEU A 15 13.87 3.99 -64.32
N LEU A 16 12.95 3.94 -65.30
CA LEU A 16 11.87 4.94 -65.43
C LEU A 16 10.92 5.01 -64.20
N PRO A 17 10.48 3.89 -63.60
CA PRO A 17 9.56 3.94 -62.44
C PRO A 17 10.25 4.49 -61.17
N LEU A 18 11.55 4.24 -61.03
CA LEU A 18 12.37 4.72 -59.90
C LEU A 18 12.68 6.22 -60.02
N ALA A 19 12.90 6.73 -61.23
CA ALA A 19 13.10 8.16 -61.46
C ALA A 19 11.80 8.96 -61.28
N LEU A 20 10.65 8.41 -61.70
CA LEU A 20 9.34 9.05 -61.53
C LEU A 20 8.85 9.08 -60.07
N THR A 21 9.22 8.07 -59.26
CA THR A 21 8.90 8.05 -57.82
C THR A 21 9.79 8.99 -57.01
N ALA A 22 11.07 9.15 -57.38
CA ALA A 22 11.96 10.12 -56.76
C ALA A 22 11.55 11.58 -57.04
N LEU A 23 11.02 11.86 -58.24
CA LEU A 23 10.54 13.20 -58.59
C LEU A 23 9.20 13.55 -57.92
N ALA A 24 8.33 12.56 -57.67
CA ALA A 24 7.07 12.75 -56.94
C ALA A 24 7.30 13.06 -55.44
N LEU A 25 8.34 12.50 -54.82
CA LEU A 25 8.73 12.80 -53.43
C LEU A 25 9.31 14.21 -53.23
N LEU A 26 9.85 14.82 -54.29
CA LEU A 26 10.37 16.19 -54.26
C LEU A 26 9.29 17.28 -54.44
N LEU A 27 8.09 16.89 -54.89
CA LEU A 27 6.94 17.78 -55.10
C LEU A 27 5.89 17.72 -53.99
N LEU A 28 6.09 16.87 -52.97
CA LEU A 28 5.21 16.84 -51.80
C LEU A 28 5.45 18.08 -50.91
N PRO A 29 4.39 18.80 -50.49
CA PRO A 29 4.53 19.92 -49.57
C PRO A 29 5.13 19.42 -48.25
N ARG A 30 6.19 20.11 -47.79
CA ARG A 30 6.84 19.80 -46.51
C ARG A 30 5.81 19.93 -45.38
N PRO A 31 5.75 18.98 -44.43
CA PRO A 31 4.93 19.14 -43.24
C PRO A 31 5.42 20.37 -42.46
N PRO A 32 4.50 21.12 -41.83
CA PRO A 32 4.88 22.25 -40.99
C PRO A 32 5.80 21.76 -39.86
N PRO A 33 6.74 22.59 -39.38
CA PRO A 33 7.60 22.21 -38.27
C PRO A 33 6.74 21.86 -37.07
N LEU A 34 7.04 20.72 -36.45
CA LEU A 34 6.44 20.30 -35.18
C LEU A 34 6.60 21.45 -34.18
N ALA A 35 5.48 21.89 -33.61
CA ALA A 35 5.48 22.84 -32.51
C ALA A 35 6.36 22.30 -31.38
N ALA A 36 7.19 23.18 -30.82
CA ALA A 36 8.07 22.85 -29.72
C ALA A 36 7.27 22.21 -28.56
N PRO A 37 7.82 21.18 -27.90
CA PRO A 37 7.15 20.58 -26.74
C PRO A 37 6.91 21.66 -25.69
N SER A 38 5.65 21.76 -25.24
CA SER A 38 5.28 22.55 -24.08
C SER A 38 6.17 22.15 -22.89
N ARG A 39 6.90 23.13 -22.35
CA ARG A 39 7.76 22.99 -21.18
C ARG A 39 7.00 22.28 -20.05
N LEU A 40 7.44 21.06 -19.70
CA LEU A 40 7.16 20.46 -18.41
C LEU A 40 7.84 21.28 -17.30
N PRO A 41 7.30 21.30 -16.07
CA PRO A 41 7.77 22.19 -15.01
C PRO A 41 9.24 21.91 -14.68
N SER A 42 10.03 22.96 -14.61
CA SER A 42 11.42 22.89 -14.15
C SER A 42 11.47 22.53 -12.66
N PRO A 43 12.50 21.81 -12.19
CA PRO A 43 12.75 21.64 -10.76
C PRO A 43 12.97 23.02 -10.10
N PRO A 44 12.65 23.18 -8.81
CA PRO A 44 12.88 24.44 -8.10
C PRO A 44 14.38 24.81 -8.14
N PRO A 45 14.71 26.11 -8.22
CA PRO A 45 16.10 26.55 -8.36
C PRO A 45 16.88 26.19 -7.09
N THR A 46 18.04 25.55 -7.30
CA THR A 46 19.08 25.43 -6.28
C THR A 46 19.54 26.83 -5.89
N ARG A 47 19.37 27.20 -4.62
CA ARG A 47 20.01 28.38 -4.05
C ARG A 47 21.51 28.11 -4.00
N ASP A 48 22.27 28.88 -4.79
CA ASP A 48 23.71 29.03 -4.60
C ASP A 48 23.96 29.71 -3.25
N GLU A 49 24.47 28.98 -2.27
CA GLU A 49 25.07 29.59 -1.08
C GLU A 49 26.56 29.90 -1.35
N PRO A 50 27.08 31.03 -0.83
CA PRO A 50 28.49 31.37 -0.99
C PRO A 50 29.37 30.40 -0.22
N ARG A 51 30.41 29.94 -0.90
CA ARG A 51 31.51 29.09 -0.40
C ARG A 51 32.21 29.77 0.78
N LEU A 52 31.84 29.43 2.01
CA LEU A 52 32.65 29.71 3.20
C LEU A 52 33.61 28.54 3.41
N GLN A 53 34.92 28.79 3.24
CA GLN A 53 35.96 27.85 3.61
C GLN A 53 36.03 27.77 5.14
N LEU A 54 35.59 26.65 5.71
CA LEU A 54 36.07 26.18 7.01
C LEU A 54 36.76 24.83 6.80
N THR A 55 38.08 24.85 6.95
CA THR A 55 38.89 23.67 7.17
C THR A 55 38.76 23.27 8.63
N GLU A 56 37.99 22.22 8.94
CA GLU A 56 38.17 21.40 10.15
C GLU A 56 37.80 19.94 9.83
N PRO A 57 38.40 18.95 10.54
CA PRO A 57 38.29 17.54 10.19
C PRO A 57 36.86 17.05 10.40
N VAL A 58 36.33 16.30 9.43
CA VAL A 58 35.04 15.62 9.56
C VAL A 58 35.21 14.48 10.56
N GLU A 59 34.79 14.70 11.80
CA GLU A 59 34.43 13.59 12.69
C GLU A 59 33.20 12.89 12.09
N GLU A 60 33.33 11.58 11.87
CA GLU A 60 32.22 10.68 11.58
C GLU A 60 31.17 10.83 12.68
N VAL A 61 30.10 11.57 12.38
CA VAL A 61 28.89 11.52 13.21
C VAL A 61 28.23 10.18 12.90
N GLU A 62 28.61 9.14 13.66
CA GLU A 62 27.77 7.97 13.83
C GLU A 62 26.37 8.50 14.18
N ARG A 63 25.42 8.31 13.26
CA ARG A 63 24.01 8.58 13.55
C ARG A 63 23.63 7.62 14.67
N VAL A 64 23.59 8.14 15.89
CA VAL A 64 23.16 7.40 17.09
C VAL A 64 21.70 7.01 16.89
N VAL A 65 21.48 5.84 16.28
CA VAL A 65 20.21 5.15 16.40
C VAL A 65 20.16 4.76 17.87
N GLY A 66 19.34 5.47 18.66
CA GLY A 66 19.31 5.34 20.12
C GLY A 66 19.32 3.87 20.57
N GLU A 67 19.98 3.63 21.72
CA GLU A 67 20.11 2.28 22.28
C GLU A 67 18.77 1.53 22.22
N PRO A 68 18.74 0.23 21.87
CA PRO A 68 17.51 -0.55 21.74
C PRO A 68 16.55 -0.37 22.93
N SER A 69 17.08 -0.29 24.14
CA SER A 69 16.33 -0.07 25.40
C SER A 69 15.50 1.23 25.44
N GLN A 70 15.83 2.24 24.62
CA GLN A 70 15.15 3.54 24.59
C GLN A 70 14.00 3.62 23.58
N ARG A 71 13.87 2.66 22.65
CA ARG A 71 12.85 2.63 21.59
C ARG A 71 11.52 2.08 22.11
N GLU A 72 10.38 2.49 21.51
CA GLU A 72 9.07 1.94 21.89
C GLU A 72 9.03 0.40 21.80
N TRP A 73 8.28 -0.21 22.71
CA TRP A 73 8.17 -1.65 22.89
C TRP A 73 7.73 -2.47 21.66
N PHE A 74 7.11 -1.81 20.67
CA PHE A 74 6.65 -2.44 19.43
C PHE A 74 7.65 -2.32 18.27
N LEU A 75 8.77 -1.61 18.48
CA LEU A 75 9.89 -1.53 17.53
C LEU A 75 10.86 -2.68 17.77
N ARG A 76 11.65 -3.05 16.74
CA ARG A 76 12.65 -4.11 16.88
C ARG A 76 13.67 -3.76 17.97
N GLY A 77 13.76 -4.64 18.97
CA GLY A 77 14.64 -4.46 20.12
C GLY A 77 14.18 -3.39 21.12
N GLY A 78 13.01 -2.80 20.92
CA GLY A 78 12.48 -1.75 21.79
C GLY A 78 11.93 -2.29 23.12
N GLU A 79 12.17 -1.56 24.20
CA GLU A 79 11.72 -1.92 25.55
C GLU A 79 10.90 -0.82 26.25
N ARG A 80 10.84 0.38 25.66
CA ARG A 80 10.13 1.53 26.24
C ARG A 80 8.63 1.30 26.23
N ARG A 81 8.07 1.08 27.42
CA ARG A 81 6.64 0.92 27.69
C ARG A 81 5.98 2.28 27.99
N PRO A 82 4.67 2.44 27.70
CA PRO A 82 3.92 3.56 28.26
C PRO A 82 3.90 3.47 29.79
N ARG A 83 4.13 4.61 30.47
CA ARG A 83 4.32 4.65 31.93
C ARG A 83 3.15 5.24 32.71
N ARG A 84 2.36 6.11 32.09
CA ARG A 84 1.26 6.83 32.75
C ARG A 84 0.02 6.75 31.89
N HIS A 85 -1.11 6.46 32.53
CA HIS A 85 -2.40 6.57 31.88
C HIS A 85 -2.66 8.02 31.49
N ASP A 86 -3.07 8.25 30.25
CA ASP A 86 -3.57 9.53 29.77
C ASP A 86 -5.08 9.42 29.47
N PRO A 87 -5.93 10.05 30.30
CA PRO A 87 -7.37 10.08 30.06
C PRO A 87 -7.79 10.76 28.74
N LYS A 88 -6.90 11.57 28.16
CA LYS A 88 -7.12 12.31 26.90
C LYS A 88 -6.41 11.68 25.71
N ALA A 89 -5.92 10.45 25.84
CA ALA A 89 -5.27 9.73 24.75
C ALA A 89 -6.16 9.68 23.51
N LYS A 90 -5.58 9.99 22.34
CA LYS A 90 -6.28 10.11 21.05
C LYS A 90 -6.46 8.75 20.37
N VAL A 91 -7.21 7.86 21.02
CA VAL A 91 -7.33 6.46 20.61
C VAL A 91 -8.56 6.20 19.73
N PHE A 92 -9.55 7.10 19.67
CA PHE A 92 -10.76 6.95 18.84
C PHE A 92 -10.75 7.85 17.60
N PRO A 93 -11.49 7.51 16.53
CA PRO A 93 -11.49 8.27 15.28
C PRO A 93 -11.81 9.76 15.41
N GLU A 94 -12.74 10.12 16.30
CA GLU A 94 -13.10 11.52 16.57
C GLU A 94 -11.97 12.35 17.21
N ASP A 95 -10.99 11.71 17.85
CA ASP A 95 -9.89 12.40 18.51
C ASP A 95 -8.81 12.87 17.52
N ALA A 96 -8.67 12.14 16.41
CA ALA A 96 -7.70 12.38 15.36
C ALA A 96 -8.26 11.92 13.99
N PRO A 97 -9.14 12.72 13.37
CA PRO A 97 -9.74 12.38 12.09
C PRO A 97 -8.68 12.19 10.99
N GLY A 98 -8.75 11.05 10.29
CA GLY A 98 -7.83 10.70 9.19
C GLY A 98 -6.50 10.09 9.62
N ASP A 99 -6.14 10.17 10.90
CA ASP A 99 -5.03 9.41 11.48
C ASP A 99 -5.43 7.93 11.62
N ASP A 100 -4.47 7.02 11.72
CA ASP A 100 -4.74 5.60 11.94
C ASP A 100 -4.74 5.18 13.42
N ARG A 101 -4.25 6.07 14.29
CA ARG A 101 -4.19 5.96 15.76
C ARG A 101 -3.44 4.74 16.25
N ILE A 102 -2.68 4.04 15.39
CA ILE A 102 -2.01 2.78 15.77
C ILE A 102 -0.99 3.04 16.87
N TYR A 103 -0.19 4.11 16.74
CA TYR A 103 0.78 4.52 17.74
C TYR A 103 0.12 4.80 19.09
N GLU A 104 -0.89 5.67 19.11
CA GLU A 104 -1.60 6.05 20.33
C GLU A 104 -2.28 4.87 21.01
N GLN A 105 -2.86 3.96 20.23
CA GLN A 105 -3.48 2.74 20.76
C GLN A 105 -2.44 1.74 21.31
N LEU A 106 -1.24 1.66 20.72
CA LEU A 106 -0.12 0.86 21.25
C LEU A 106 0.53 1.46 22.50
N MET A 107 0.41 2.78 22.67
CA MET A 107 0.95 3.51 23.82
C MET A 107 -0.11 3.78 24.90
N TYR A 108 -1.35 3.35 24.70
CA TYR A 108 -2.37 3.42 25.73
C TYR A 108 -2.07 2.44 26.88
N THR A 109 -2.32 2.88 28.12
CA THR A 109 -2.18 2.06 29.33
C THR A 109 -3.32 2.35 30.30
N LEU A 110 -3.54 1.45 31.26
CA LEU A 110 -4.55 1.58 32.30
C LEU A 110 -4.02 2.37 33.51
N PRO A 111 -4.90 3.02 34.30
CA PRO A 111 -4.53 3.54 35.62
C PRO A 111 -3.94 2.42 36.48
N SER A 112 -2.84 2.70 37.19
CA SER A 112 -2.13 1.69 38.00
C SER A 112 -2.75 1.48 39.38
N ASP A 113 -3.62 2.38 39.81
CA ASP A 113 -4.24 2.49 41.11
C ASP A 113 -5.70 1.99 41.14
N GLU A 114 -6.21 1.48 40.02
CA GLU A 114 -7.57 0.96 39.88
C GLU A 114 -7.59 -0.57 39.75
N ASP A 115 -8.57 -1.21 40.38
CA ASP A 115 -8.91 -2.60 40.06
C ASP A 115 -9.67 -2.64 38.73
N VAL A 116 -9.01 -3.15 37.70
CA VAL A 116 -9.55 -3.17 36.33
C VAL A 116 -10.13 -4.55 36.01
N PRO A 117 -11.44 -4.66 35.69
CA PRO A 117 -12.07 -5.94 35.41
C PRO A 117 -11.51 -6.60 34.15
N MET A 118 -11.56 -7.93 34.10
CA MET A 118 -11.23 -8.69 32.89
C MET A 118 -12.30 -8.46 31.83
N LYS A 119 -11.88 -8.14 30.60
CA LYS A 119 -12.80 -7.94 29.46
C LYS A 119 -12.81 -9.17 28.54
N ARG A 120 -13.99 -9.65 28.20
CA ARG A 120 -14.15 -10.80 27.31
C ARG A 120 -14.42 -10.34 25.88
N ILE A 121 -13.64 -10.86 24.94
CA ILE A 121 -13.74 -10.57 23.52
C ILE A 121 -14.06 -11.88 22.78
N LEU A 122 -15.25 -11.93 22.15
CA LEU A 122 -15.69 -13.06 21.34
C LEU A 122 -15.31 -12.84 19.87
N LEU A 123 -14.66 -13.85 19.29
CA LEU A 123 -14.27 -13.88 17.88
C LEU A 123 -15.31 -14.67 17.07
N ALA A 124 -16.20 -13.94 16.39
CA ALA A 124 -17.34 -14.50 15.68
C ALA A 124 -17.03 -14.72 14.18
N ASN A 125 -16.83 -15.98 13.78
CA ASN A 125 -16.88 -16.44 12.38
C ASN A 125 -17.01 -17.96 12.18
N GLY A 126 -17.16 -18.75 13.25
CA GLY A 126 -17.22 -20.22 13.18
C GLY A 126 -15.88 -20.94 12.92
N LEU A 127 -14.74 -20.22 12.89
CA LEU A 127 -13.40 -20.76 12.60
C LEU A 127 -12.46 -20.62 13.80
N GLY A 128 -12.94 -20.97 15.00
CA GLY A 128 -12.19 -20.88 16.25
C GLY A 128 -11.67 -19.45 16.51
N THR A 129 -10.50 -19.34 17.12
CA THR A 129 -9.87 -18.07 17.50
C THR A 129 -9.00 -17.47 16.38
N TRP A 130 -9.35 -17.69 15.12
CA TRP A 130 -8.71 -17.03 13.95
C TRP A 130 -7.18 -17.22 13.89
N GLY A 131 -6.68 -18.34 14.38
CA GLY A 131 -5.24 -18.65 14.41
C GLY A 131 -4.48 -18.06 15.61
N VAL A 132 -5.13 -17.33 16.53
CA VAL A 132 -4.50 -16.90 17.80
C VAL A 132 -4.92 -17.79 18.97
N SER A 133 -4.20 -17.71 20.08
CA SER A 133 -4.52 -18.49 21.29
C SER A 133 -5.71 -17.89 22.04
N GLY A 134 -6.65 -18.74 22.46
CA GLY A 134 -7.74 -18.34 23.35
C GLY A 134 -7.25 -17.97 24.77
N GLY A 135 -8.16 -17.43 25.58
CA GLY A 135 -7.87 -16.96 26.92
C GLY A 135 -6.99 -15.70 26.93
N ARG A 136 -6.05 -15.62 27.86
CA ARG A 136 -5.15 -14.45 28.03
C ARG A 136 -3.83 -14.56 27.24
N THR A 137 -3.56 -15.73 26.65
CA THR A 137 -2.24 -16.07 26.10
C THR A 137 -1.77 -15.06 25.06
N GLU A 138 -2.66 -14.60 24.17
CA GLU A 138 -2.31 -13.60 23.16
C GLU A 138 -1.79 -12.30 23.78
N PHE A 139 -2.40 -11.85 24.88
CA PHE A 139 -2.02 -10.59 25.52
C PHE A 139 -0.73 -10.70 26.33
N ILE A 140 -0.57 -11.81 27.06
CA ILE A 140 0.61 -12.07 27.89
C ILE A 140 1.84 -12.31 27.01
N ARG A 141 1.71 -13.14 25.96
CA ARG A 141 2.80 -13.46 25.04
C ARG A 141 3.35 -12.23 24.34
N ASN A 142 2.45 -11.36 23.86
CA ASN A 142 2.83 -10.10 23.22
C ASN A 142 3.19 -9.01 24.24
N LYS A 143 3.10 -9.30 25.54
CA LYS A 143 3.34 -8.36 26.64
C LYS A 143 2.53 -7.06 26.44
N CYS A 144 1.25 -7.13 26.09
CA CYS A 144 0.47 -5.92 25.80
C CYS A 144 0.48 -4.95 27.00
N PRO A 145 0.61 -3.62 26.78
CA PRO A 145 0.46 -2.64 27.87
C PRO A 145 -0.91 -2.69 28.56
N VAL A 146 -1.93 -3.15 27.85
CA VAL A 146 -3.24 -3.51 28.38
C VAL A 146 -3.49 -4.99 28.10
N ASP A 147 -3.44 -5.82 29.14
CA ASP A 147 -3.52 -7.29 29.04
C ASP A 147 -4.72 -7.90 29.79
N ARG A 148 -5.63 -7.05 30.28
CA ARG A 148 -6.83 -7.44 31.03
C ARG A 148 -7.98 -7.78 30.08
N CYS A 149 -7.70 -8.66 29.12
CA CYS A 149 -8.69 -9.23 28.23
C CYS A 149 -8.53 -10.74 28.06
N THR A 150 -9.62 -11.41 27.65
CA THR A 150 -9.63 -12.82 27.24
C THR A 150 -10.27 -12.97 25.86
N LEU A 151 -9.64 -13.75 24.98
CA LEU A 151 -10.21 -14.15 23.70
C LEU A 151 -11.00 -15.46 23.83
N THR A 152 -12.17 -15.53 23.23
CA THR A 152 -12.95 -16.78 23.13
C THR A 152 -13.55 -16.90 21.73
N ALA A 153 -13.78 -18.13 21.28
CA ALA A 153 -14.58 -18.44 20.10
C ALA A 153 -15.87 -19.19 20.47
N ASP A 154 -16.14 -19.34 21.77
CA ASP A 154 -17.35 -20.00 22.27
C ASP A 154 -18.55 -19.07 22.14
N THR A 155 -19.38 -19.34 21.14
CA THR A 155 -20.60 -18.56 20.87
C THR A 155 -21.60 -18.57 22.03
N ARG A 156 -21.51 -19.52 22.97
CA ARG A 156 -22.34 -19.52 24.20
C ARG A 156 -22.04 -18.34 25.10
N GLU A 157 -20.85 -17.75 24.98
CA GLU A 157 -20.43 -16.56 25.73
C GLU A 157 -20.90 -15.25 25.07
N ALA A 158 -21.62 -15.30 23.95
CA ALA A 158 -22.07 -14.10 23.23
C ALA A 158 -22.93 -13.16 24.10
N ALA A 159 -23.72 -13.67 25.04
CA ALA A 159 -24.56 -12.84 25.92
C ALA A 159 -23.76 -12.08 27.00
N THR A 160 -22.54 -12.55 27.33
CA THR A 160 -21.73 -12.03 28.44
C THR A 160 -20.36 -11.48 28.00
N ALA A 161 -20.07 -11.51 26.70
CA ALA A 161 -18.90 -10.87 26.14
C ALA A 161 -19.01 -9.33 26.26
N ASP A 162 -17.90 -8.65 26.52
CA ASP A 162 -17.83 -7.19 26.49
C ASP A 162 -17.73 -6.67 25.05
N ALA A 163 -17.06 -7.42 24.17
CA ALA A 163 -16.98 -7.12 22.76
C ALA A 163 -17.11 -8.37 21.89
N ILE A 164 -17.68 -8.21 20.69
CA ILE A 164 -17.81 -9.26 19.69
C ILE A 164 -17.25 -8.74 18.36
N LEU A 165 -16.26 -9.42 17.81
CA LEU A 165 -15.70 -9.11 16.48
C LEU A 165 -16.32 -10.06 15.46
N PHE A 166 -17.03 -9.52 14.48
CA PHE A 166 -17.64 -10.25 13.39
C PHE A 166 -16.74 -10.19 12.16
N LYS A 167 -16.12 -11.32 11.81
CA LYS A 167 -15.20 -11.40 10.66
C LYS A 167 -15.94 -11.83 9.40
N ASP A 168 -15.77 -11.03 8.34
CA ASP A 168 -16.27 -11.25 6.97
C ASP A 168 -17.81 -11.25 6.80
N HIS A 169 -18.58 -11.62 7.82
CA HIS A 169 -20.03 -11.65 7.80
C HIS A 169 -20.63 -11.43 9.19
N HIS A 170 -21.88 -10.96 9.22
CA HIS A 170 -22.67 -10.83 10.43
C HIS A 170 -23.72 -11.95 10.47
N THR A 171 -23.54 -12.88 11.41
CA THR A 171 -24.59 -13.84 11.78
C THR A 171 -25.08 -13.46 13.17
N PRO A 172 -26.32 -12.96 13.31
CA PRO A 172 -26.86 -12.58 14.60
C PRO A 172 -26.83 -13.76 15.58
N PHE A 173 -26.39 -13.49 16.80
CA PHE A 173 -26.58 -14.43 17.91
C PHE A 173 -28.02 -14.29 18.42
N ASN A 174 -28.66 -15.42 18.76
CA ASN A 174 -29.98 -15.42 19.38
C ASN A 174 -29.88 -15.08 20.88
N VAL A 175 -29.31 -13.92 21.20
CA VAL A 175 -29.08 -13.44 22.56
C VAL A 175 -29.51 -11.97 22.67
N ASN A 176 -30.02 -11.59 23.85
CA ASN A 176 -30.27 -10.18 24.14
C ASN A 176 -28.94 -9.47 24.31
N ARG A 177 -28.67 -8.49 23.44
CA ARG A 177 -27.44 -7.69 23.47
C ARG A 177 -27.43 -6.76 24.70
N PRO A 178 -26.43 -6.87 25.59
CA PRO A 178 -26.26 -5.93 26.68
C PRO A 178 -25.96 -4.51 26.17
N ILE A 179 -26.45 -3.48 26.88
CA ILE A 179 -26.32 -2.08 26.46
C ILE A 179 -24.87 -1.61 26.26
N ASN A 180 -23.93 -2.19 27.01
CA ASN A 180 -22.51 -1.85 26.97
C ASN A 180 -21.67 -2.81 26.11
N GLN A 181 -22.31 -3.77 25.42
CA GLN A 181 -21.59 -4.72 24.58
C GLN A 181 -21.25 -4.10 23.22
N ILE A 182 -19.97 -4.15 22.89
CA ILE A 182 -19.40 -3.54 21.70
C ILE A 182 -19.40 -4.55 20.54
N TRP A 183 -20.11 -4.24 19.47
CA TRP A 183 -20.08 -5.06 18.24
C TRP A 183 -19.15 -4.41 17.21
N ILE A 184 -18.20 -5.19 16.70
CA ILE A 184 -17.12 -4.73 15.84
C ILE A 184 -17.18 -5.46 14.51
N LEU A 185 -17.30 -4.74 13.40
CA LEU A 185 -17.22 -5.33 12.06
C LEU A 185 -15.77 -5.43 11.61
N TYR A 186 -15.28 -6.63 11.30
CA TYR A 186 -13.88 -6.87 10.90
C TYR A 186 -13.76 -7.32 9.44
N TYR A 187 -13.12 -6.51 8.60
CA TYR A 187 -12.88 -6.79 7.17
C TYR A 187 -11.45 -6.48 6.76
N LEU A 188 -10.82 -7.45 6.07
CA LEU A 188 -9.53 -7.23 5.39
C LEU A 188 -9.65 -7.12 3.87
N GLU A 189 -10.70 -7.71 3.29
CA GLU A 189 -11.00 -7.56 1.86
C GLU A 189 -11.78 -6.27 1.57
N CYS A 190 -11.70 -5.76 0.34
CA CYS A 190 -12.30 -4.48 -0.02
C CYS A 190 -13.85 -4.55 -0.15
N PRO A 191 -14.56 -3.40 -0.23
CA PRO A 191 -16.02 -3.36 -0.42
C PRO A 191 -16.55 -4.19 -1.59
N TYR A 192 -15.78 -4.34 -2.68
CA TYR A 192 -16.19 -5.18 -3.82
C TYR A 192 -16.07 -6.68 -3.57
N HIS A 193 -15.27 -7.08 -2.58
CA HIS A 193 -14.97 -8.48 -2.24
C HIS A 193 -15.51 -8.90 -0.87
N THR A 194 -16.31 -8.04 -0.23
CA THR A 194 -17.05 -8.34 1.00
C THR A 194 -18.53 -8.57 0.69
N ALA A 195 -19.19 -9.44 1.46
CA ALA A 195 -20.62 -9.69 1.30
C ALA A 195 -21.45 -8.46 1.70
N SER A 196 -22.64 -8.31 1.13
CA SER A 196 -23.60 -7.31 1.63
C SER A 196 -24.12 -7.75 2.99
N LEU A 197 -24.24 -6.80 3.91
CA LEU A 197 -24.87 -7.05 5.18
C LEU A 197 -26.39 -7.16 4.99
N ARG A 198 -27.03 -7.97 5.84
CA ARG A 198 -28.50 -8.10 5.84
C ARG A 198 -29.12 -6.87 6.51
N PRO A 199 -30.38 -6.49 6.20
CA PRO A 199 -31.07 -5.38 6.88
C PRO A 199 -31.06 -5.49 8.42
N ALA A 200 -31.08 -6.71 8.96
CA ALA A 200 -30.93 -6.99 10.40
C ALA A 200 -29.55 -6.62 10.99
N SER A 201 -28.63 -6.09 10.18
CA SER A 201 -27.29 -5.63 10.57
C SER A 201 -27.16 -4.10 10.53
N LEU A 202 -28.27 -3.39 10.25
CA LEU A 202 -28.33 -1.94 10.39
C LEU A 202 -28.35 -1.58 11.88
N ASP A 203 -27.67 -0.49 12.23
CA ASP A 203 -27.65 0.08 13.58
C ASP A 203 -27.19 -0.86 14.72
N VAL A 204 -26.49 -1.96 14.39
CA VAL A 204 -25.99 -2.90 15.41
C VAL A 204 -24.51 -2.74 15.71
N PHE A 205 -23.71 -2.18 14.79
CA PHE A 205 -22.27 -2.09 14.97
C PHE A 205 -21.86 -0.80 15.67
N ASN A 206 -21.09 -0.94 16.75
CA ASN A 206 -20.46 0.21 17.38
C ASN A 206 -19.22 0.63 16.60
N TRP A 207 -18.37 -0.35 16.27
CA TRP A 207 -17.02 -0.10 15.76
C TRP A 207 -16.77 -0.83 14.45
N THR A 208 -15.78 -0.33 13.72
CA THR A 208 -15.21 -1.02 12.57
C THR A 208 -13.73 -1.29 12.79
N ALA A 209 -13.28 -2.44 12.30
CA ALA A 209 -11.89 -2.86 12.33
C ALA A 209 -11.48 -3.32 10.92
N THR A 210 -11.00 -2.38 10.10
CA THR A 210 -10.69 -2.62 8.69
C THR A 210 -9.38 -1.97 8.30
N TYR A 211 -8.92 -2.17 7.07
CA TYR A 211 -7.73 -1.47 6.55
C TYR A 211 -7.94 0.05 6.40
N ARG A 212 -9.18 0.57 6.41
CA ARG A 212 -9.44 2.00 6.26
C ARG A 212 -8.95 2.77 7.48
N ARG A 213 -8.32 3.93 7.25
CA ARG A 213 -7.78 4.76 8.33
C ARG A 213 -8.85 5.39 9.22
N ASP A 214 -10.08 5.51 8.72
CA ASP A 214 -11.24 5.99 9.47
C ASP A 214 -12.00 4.89 10.25
N SER A 215 -11.48 3.66 10.32
CA SER A 215 -11.99 2.63 11.24
C SER A 215 -11.61 2.89 12.70
N ASP A 216 -12.47 2.53 13.66
CA ASP A 216 -12.16 2.61 15.09
C ASP A 216 -10.84 1.90 15.42
N ILE A 217 -10.61 0.73 14.82
CA ILE A 217 -9.36 -0.02 14.94
C ILE A 217 -8.80 -0.34 13.54
N VAL A 218 -7.87 0.48 13.07
CA VAL A 218 -7.24 0.25 11.76
C VAL A 218 -6.43 -1.05 11.78
N ALA A 219 -6.74 -1.96 10.86
CA ALA A 219 -6.09 -3.25 10.65
C ALA A 219 -5.41 -3.25 9.26
N PRO A 220 -4.28 -2.52 9.10
CA PRO A 220 -3.57 -2.50 7.83
C PRO A 220 -2.85 -3.83 7.61
N TYR A 221 -2.50 -4.13 6.37
CA TYR A 221 -1.68 -5.31 6.06
C TYR A 221 -0.27 -5.19 6.65
N GLU A 222 0.32 -3.99 6.59
CA GLU A 222 1.59 -3.65 7.20
C GLU A 222 1.57 -2.18 7.62
N ARG A 223 2.51 -1.77 8.49
CA ARG A 223 2.70 -0.37 8.87
C ARG A 223 4.17 0.01 8.86
N TRP A 224 4.54 0.97 8.03
CA TRP A 224 5.85 1.61 8.10
C TRP A 224 5.91 2.59 9.28
N HIS A 225 7.02 2.57 10.02
CA HIS A 225 7.29 3.51 11.10
C HIS A 225 8.71 4.07 10.96
N TYR A 226 8.84 5.39 10.90
CA TYR A 226 10.13 6.08 10.90
C TYR A 226 10.78 6.05 12.28
N HIS A 227 12.10 5.87 12.33
CA HIS A 227 12.87 6.01 13.57
C HIS A 227 12.94 7.48 14.01
N ASP A 228 13.11 8.39 13.06
CA ASP A 228 12.92 9.83 13.23
C ASP A 228 12.11 10.34 12.02
N PRO A 229 10.89 10.87 12.22
CA PRO A 229 10.07 11.40 11.12
C PRO A 229 10.72 12.51 10.29
N ARG A 230 11.78 13.15 10.80
CA ARG A 230 12.55 14.19 10.09
C ARG A 230 13.64 13.60 9.19
N VAL A 231 13.98 12.32 9.36
CA VAL A 231 14.99 11.63 8.58
C VAL A 231 14.27 10.61 7.70
N THR A 232 13.96 11.01 6.48
CA THR A 232 13.21 10.18 5.52
C THR A 232 14.07 9.57 4.43
N ASP A 233 15.34 9.93 4.41
CA ASP A 233 16.35 9.48 3.46
C ASP A 233 17.70 9.19 4.15
N ASN A 234 18.44 8.27 3.54
CA ASN A 234 19.74 7.82 4.00
C ASN A 234 20.70 7.60 2.82
N GLN A 235 22.00 7.58 3.14
CA GLN A 235 23.01 7.11 2.21
C GLN A 235 22.86 5.60 2.03
N LEU A 236 23.02 5.14 0.80
CA LEU A 236 22.91 3.73 0.45
C LEU A 236 24.27 3.07 0.54
N ASP A 237 24.31 1.85 1.07
CA ASP A 237 25.49 1.00 1.17
C ASP A 237 25.75 0.17 -0.11
N ARG A 238 24.78 0.13 -1.02
CA ARG A 238 24.84 -0.62 -2.28
C ARG A 238 23.99 -0.01 -3.39
N ASN A 239 24.30 -0.41 -4.62
CA ASN A 239 23.50 -0.12 -5.80
C ASN A 239 22.38 -1.17 -5.95
N TYR A 240 21.13 -0.76 -5.76
CA TYR A 240 19.94 -1.61 -5.90
C TYR A 240 19.58 -1.94 -7.36
N ALA A 241 20.19 -1.28 -8.34
CA ALA A 241 20.04 -1.62 -9.76
C ALA A 241 21.05 -2.67 -10.22
N ALA A 242 22.13 -2.88 -9.46
CA ALA A 242 23.23 -3.75 -9.87
C ALA A 242 22.75 -5.19 -10.15
N ASN A 243 23.23 -5.75 -11.26
CA ASN A 243 22.95 -7.13 -11.73
C ASN A 243 21.49 -7.44 -12.12
N LYS A 244 20.55 -6.49 -11.95
CA LYS A 244 19.16 -6.68 -12.39
C LYS A 244 19.04 -6.51 -13.89
N THR A 245 18.70 -7.58 -14.59
CA THR A 245 18.59 -7.60 -16.06
C THR A 245 17.16 -7.53 -16.57
N LYS A 246 16.18 -7.97 -15.76
CA LYS A 246 14.76 -7.98 -16.11
C LYS A 246 14.09 -6.68 -15.68
N LYS A 247 13.08 -6.25 -16.43
CA LYS A 247 12.42 -4.96 -16.23
C LYS A 247 11.30 -5.06 -15.20
N VAL A 248 10.14 -5.59 -15.61
CA VAL A 248 8.93 -5.59 -14.77
C VAL A 248 8.45 -7.00 -14.50
N ALA A 249 8.21 -7.34 -13.23
CA ALA A 249 7.51 -8.56 -12.82
C ALA A 249 6.08 -8.26 -12.34
N TRP A 250 5.17 -9.21 -12.53
CA TRP A 250 3.84 -9.15 -11.92
C TRP A 250 3.32 -10.52 -11.51
N PHE A 251 3.00 -10.70 -10.22
CA PHE A 251 2.38 -11.90 -9.69
C PHE A 251 0.86 -11.73 -9.58
N VAL A 252 0.10 -12.47 -10.38
CA VAL A 252 -1.36 -12.30 -10.45
C VAL A 252 -2.11 -13.58 -10.82
N SER A 253 -3.21 -13.82 -10.12
CA SER A 253 -4.11 -14.95 -10.35
C SER A 253 -5.58 -14.57 -10.52
N ASN A 254 -6.00 -13.37 -10.09
CA ASN A 254 -7.32 -12.84 -10.38
C ASN A 254 -7.27 -11.96 -11.64
N CYS A 255 -7.70 -12.54 -12.76
CA CYS A 255 -7.62 -11.95 -14.10
C CYS A 255 -8.81 -11.06 -14.46
N HIS A 256 -9.88 -11.09 -13.65
CA HIS A 256 -11.14 -10.38 -13.90
C HIS A 256 -11.40 -9.31 -12.82
N ALA A 257 -10.32 -8.73 -12.30
CA ALA A 257 -10.37 -7.60 -11.38
C ALA A 257 -11.14 -6.41 -11.99
N ARG A 258 -11.93 -5.71 -11.14
CA ARG A 258 -12.86 -4.66 -11.59
C ARG A 258 -12.18 -3.36 -12.01
N ASN A 259 -10.92 -3.16 -11.61
CA ASN A 259 -10.13 -1.95 -11.90
C ASN A 259 -9.32 -2.02 -13.20
N ARG A 260 -9.55 -3.03 -14.05
CA ARG A 260 -8.88 -3.19 -15.34
C ARG A 260 -7.34 -3.30 -15.29
N ARG A 261 -6.78 -3.68 -14.13
CA ARG A 261 -5.33 -3.82 -13.94
C ARG A 261 -4.64 -4.75 -14.94
N LEU A 262 -5.33 -5.81 -15.40
CA LEU A 262 -4.79 -6.73 -16.41
C LEU A 262 -4.70 -6.08 -17.78
N GLN A 263 -5.69 -5.27 -18.15
CA GLN A 263 -5.66 -4.49 -19.39
C GLN A 263 -4.54 -3.46 -19.33
N TYR A 264 -4.37 -2.76 -18.20
CA TYR A 264 -3.29 -1.80 -18.01
C TYR A 264 -1.91 -2.47 -18.16
N ALA A 265 -1.66 -3.57 -17.45
CA ALA A 265 -0.41 -4.32 -17.54
C ALA A 265 -0.11 -4.81 -18.97
N ARG A 266 -1.14 -5.25 -19.71
CA ARG A 266 -1.00 -5.65 -21.12
C ARG A 266 -0.70 -4.49 -22.07
N GLN A 267 -1.22 -3.29 -21.80
CA GLN A 267 -0.84 -2.10 -22.56
C GLN A 267 0.60 -1.69 -22.23
N LEU A 268 0.98 -1.70 -20.95
CA LEU A 268 2.37 -1.44 -20.53
C LEU A 268 3.37 -2.40 -21.18
N ALA A 269 3.01 -3.68 -21.28
CA ALA A 269 3.82 -4.73 -21.91
C ALA A 269 4.14 -4.50 -23.40
N LYS A 270 3.45 -3.56 -24.07
CA LYS A 270 3.77 -3.15 -25.45
C LYS A 270 4.97 -2.21 -25.54
N HIS A 271 5.31 -1.53 -24.44
CA HIS A 271 6.30 -0.46 -24.39
C HIS A 271 7.53 -0.83 -23.52
N ILE A 272 7.39 -1.79 -22.60
CA ILE A 272 8.47 -2.34 -21.78
C ILE A 272 8.22 -3.83 -21.48
N SER A 273 9.27 -4.62 -21.27
CA SER A 273 9.12 -6.05 -20.96
C SER A 273 8.43 -6.25 -19.60
N VAL A 274 7.30 -6.97 -19.60
CA VAL A 274 6.53 -7.33 -18.40
C VAL A 274 6.36 -8.84 -18.34
N ASP A 275 7.02 -9.48 -17.38
CA ASP A 275 6.85 -10.90 -17.09
C ASP A 275 5.67 -11.08 -16.12
N ILE A 276 4.59 -11.72 -16.60
CA ILE A 276 3.36 -11.97 -15.84
C ILE A 276 3.35 -13.42 -15.36
N TYR A 277 3.38 -13.59 -14.05
CA TYR A 277 3.39 -14.86 -13.33
C TYR A 277 2.02 -15.19 -12.74
N GLY A 278 1.65 -16.47 -12.82
CA GLY A 278 0.39 -16.99 -12.29
C GLY A 278 -0.69 -17.15 -13.36
N ALA A 279 -1.94 -17.34 -12.94
CA ALA A 279 -3.03 -17.76 -13.83
C ALA A 279 -3.38 -16.75 -14.95
N CYS A 280 -2.90 -15.50 -14.86
CA CYS A 280 -3.18 -14.47 -15.87
C CYS A 280 -2.05 -14.24 -16.88
N GLY A 281 -0.94 -14.98 -16.76
CA GLY A 281 0.24 -14.85 -17.60
C GLY A 281 0.78 -16.19 -18.07
N SER A 282 1.87 -16.14 -18.82
CA SER A 282 2.55 -17.33 -19.37
C SER A 282 3.66 -17.87 -18.45
N ARG A 283 4.07 -17.11 -17.43
CA ARG A 283 5.09 -17.54 -16.47
C ARG A 283 4.45 -18.27 -15.30
N HIS A 284 5.12 -19.28 -14.79
CA HIS A 284 4.66 -20.05 -13.66
C HIS A 284 5.49 -19.74 -12.42
N CYS A 285 4.81 -19.55 -11.31
CA CYS A 285 5.38 -19.31 -9.99
C CYS A 285 4.33 -19.76 -8.97
N PRO A 286 4.45 -20.99 -8.43
CA PRO A 286 3.54 -21.49 -7.42
C PRO A 286 3.62 -20.66 -6.14
N ARG A 287 2.48 -20.40 -5.49
CA ARG A 287 2.45 -19.61 -4.24
C ARG A 287 3.29 -20.21 -3.10
N ALA A 288 3.52 -21.52 -3.12
CA ALA A 288 4.29 -22.21 -2.10
C ALA A 288 5.81 -22.17 -2.36
N ASP A 289 6.24 -21.65 -3.50
CA ASP A 289 7.65 -21.58 -3.86
C ASP A 289 8.26 -20.28 -3.32
N PRO A 290 9.17 -20.32 -2.35
CA PRO A 290 9.80 -19.11 -1.80
C PRO A 290 10.68 -18.40 -2.83
N ASN A 291 11.24 -19.11 -3.82
CA ASN A 291 12.13 -18.53 -4.84
C ASN A 291 11.40 -17.51 -5.72
N CYS A 292 10.07 -17.59 -5.75
CA CYS A 292 9.22 -16.68 -6.51
C CYS A 292 9.37 -15.22 -6.13
N LEU A 293 9.41 -14.91 -4.84
CA LEU A 293 9.56 -13.52 -4.40
C LEU A 293 11.02 -13.11 -4.36
N GLU A 294 11.94 -14.04 -4.11
CA GLU A 294 13.39 -13.80 -4.13
C GLU A 294 13.89 -13.29 -5.49
N MET A 295 13.28 -13.68 -6.62
CA MET A 295 13.66 -13.11 -7.92
C MET A 295 13.41 -11.60 -8.02
N LEU A 296 12.50 -11.03 -7.20
CA LEU A 296 12.33 -9.58 -7.13
C LEU A 296 13.57 -8.90 -6.55
N ASP A 297 14.30 -9.58 -5.66
CA ASP A 297 15.54 -9.04 -5.09
C ASP A 297 16.67 -8.99 -6.11
N ASN A 298 16.76 -9.99 -6.98
CA ASN A 298 17.97 -10.22 -7.79
C ASN A 298 17.78 -9.90 -9.28
N ASP A 299 16.62 -10.17 -9.86
CA ASP A 299 16.45 -10.18 -11.31
C ASP A 299 15.77 -8.92 -11.85
N TYR A 300 14.76 -8.41 -11.13
CA TYR A 300 13.83 -7.40 -11.62
C TYR A 300 14.09 -6.01 -11.02
N LYS A 301 14.02 -4.96 -11.85
CA LYS A 301 14.03 -3.56 -11.38
C LYS A 301 12.67 -3.10 -10.85
N PHE A 302 11.57 -3.55 -11.47
CA PHE A 302 10.23 -3.07 -11.14
C PHE A 302 9.26 -4.21 -10.85
N TYR A 303 8.28 -3.94 -9.99
CA TYR A 303 7.23 -4.88 -9.63
C TYR A 303 5.85 -4.21 -9.70
N LEU A 304 4.87 -4.82 -10.39
CA LEU A 304 3.50 -4.33 -10.41
C LEU A 304 2.75 -4.75 -9.13
N ALA A 305 2.70 -3.85 -8.15
CA ALA A 305 1.92 -3.98 -6.92
C ALA A 305 0.46 -3.53 -7.13
N PHE A 306 -0.21 -4.12 -8.13
CA PHE A 306 -1.56 -3.73 -8.52
C PHE A 306 -2.63 -4.41 -7.67
N GLU A 307 -3.43 -3.63 -6.95
CA GLU A 307 -4.56 -4.14 -6.20
C GLU A 307 -5.69 -4.62 -7.10
N ASN A 308 -6.56 -5.47 -6.55
CA ASN A 308 -7.68 -6.05 -7.31
C ASN A 308 -8.84 -5.06 -7.53
N SER A 309 -8.83 -3.93 -6.82
CA SER A 309 -9.88 -2.93 -6.79
C SER A 309 -9.30 -1.57 -6.45
N ASN A 310 -9.86 -0.51 -7.03
CA ASN A 310 -9.53 0.86 -6.67
C ASN A 310 -10.46 1.29 -5.53
N CYS A 311 -9.99 1.14 -4.29
CA CYS A 311 -10.77 1.44 -3.09
C CYS A 311 -9.94 2.30 -2.12
N ARG A 312 -10.62 3.22 -1.44
CA ARG A 312 -10.07 4.13 -0.44
C ARG A 312 -9.23 3.34 0.57
N ASP A 313 -7.98 3.73 0.77
CA ASP A 313 -7.01 3.14 1.72
C ASP A 313 -6.73 1.63 1.49
N TYR A 314 -7.22 1.00 0.42
CA TYR A 314 -6.99 -0.43 0.15
C TYR A 314 -5.59 -0.65 -0.44
N ILE A 315 -4.64 -0.92 0.43
CA ILE A 315 -3.22 -1.16 0.11
C ILE A 315 -2.78 -2.40 0.88
N THR A 316 -2.31 -3.43 0.19
CA THR A 316 -2.16 -4.77 0.78
C THR A 316 -0.73 -5.31 0.75
N GLU A 317 -0.58 -6.61 1.01
CA GLU A 317 0.68 -7.36 0.91
C GLU A 317 1.39 -7.18 -0.43
N LYS A 318 0.66 -6.88 -1.52
CA LYS A 318 1.28 -6.60 -2.82
C LYS A 318 2.22 -5.41 -2.72
N PHE A 319 1.79 -4.33 -2.09
CA PHE A 319 2.64 -3.16 -1.94
C PHE A 319 3.70 -3.36 -0.86
N PHE A 320 3.27 -3.77 0.33
CA PHE A 320 4.16 -3.78 1.48
C PHE A 320 5.12 -4.96 1.50
N VAL A 321 4.59 -6.19 1.39
CA VAL A 321 5.38 -7.42 1.53
C VAL A 321 6.10 -7.72 0.22
N ASN A 322 5.37 -7.91 -0.88
CA ASN A 322 5.99 -8.29 -2.15
C ASN A 322 6.81 -7.13 -2.77
N GLY A 323 6.42 -5.89 -2.50
CA GLY A 323 7.11 -4.69 -3.00
C GLY A 323 8.22 -4.22 -2.06
N LEU A 324 7.85 -3.49 -1.01
CA LEU A 324 8.79 -2.74 -0.17
C LEU A 324 9.74 -3.61 0.67
N GLN A 325 9.34 -4.81 1.08
CA GLN A 325 10.23 -5.74 1.81
C GLN A 325 11.24 -6.45 0.90
N HIS A 326 11.14 -6.29 -0.43
CA HIS A 326 12.13 -6.75 -1.40
C HIS A 326 12.94 -5.58 -1.97
N ASN A 327 13.97 -5.90 -2.74
CA ASN A 327 14.89 -4.95 -3.38
C ASN A 327 14.43 -4.59 -4.79
N VAL A 328 13.15 -4.27 -4.95
CA VAL A 328 12.50 -3.93 -6.21
C VAL A 328 11.72 -2.63 -6.06
N LEU A 329 11.56 -1.84 -7.13
CA LEU A 329 10.76 -0.63 -7.10
C LEU A 329 9.27 -0.94 -7.41
N PRO A 330 8.34 -0.78 -6.46
CA PRO A 330 6.93 -1.07 -6.71
C PRO A 330 6.26 0.00 -7.57
N ILE A 331 5.48 -0.45 -8.54
CA ILE A 331 4.55 0.36 -9.34
C ILE A 331 3.14 0.02 -8.88
N VAL A 332 2.41 1.00 -8.35
CA VAL A 332 1.16 0.78 -7.62
C VAL A 332 -0.07 1.25 -8.38
N MET A 333 -1.18 0.53 -8.17
CA MET A 333 -2.52 0.86 -8.64
C MET A 333 -3.52 0.34 -7.60
N GLY A 334 -4.45 1.18 -7.14
CA GLY A 334 -5.44 0.77 -6.14
C GLY A 334 -6.06 1.96 -5.43
N ALA A 335 -5.60 2.22 -4.20
CA ALA A 335 -5.91 3.42 -3.43
C ALA A 335 -5.47 4.72 -4.14
N ARG A 336 -5.90 5.88 -3.62
CA ARG A 336 -5.54 7.19 -4.19
C ARG A 336 -4.05 7.49 -3.98
N PRO A 337 -3.42 8.34 -4.82
CA PRO A 337 -2.03 8.77 -4.60
C PRO A 337 -1.78 9.31 -3.18
N ALA A 338 -2.68 10.15 -2.66
CA ALA A 338 -2.58 10.69 -1.30
C ALA A 338 -2.70 9.63 -0.19
N GLU A 339 -3.34 8.50 -0.46
CA GLU A 339 -3.51 7.39 0.48
C GLU A 339 -2.24 6.52 0.52
N TYR A 340 -1.62 6.25 -0.63
CA TYR A 340 -0.29 5.63 -0.68
C TYR A 340 0.77 6.52 -0.01
N ALA A 341 0.78 7.82 -0.33
CA ALA A 341 1.73 8.77 0.25
C ALA A 341 1.65 8.88 1.79
N ALA A 342 0.47 8.62 2.36
CA ALA A 342 0.28 8.67 3.80
C ALA A 342 0.81 7.45 4.56
N VAL A 343 1.06 6.32 3.88
CA VAL A 343 1.46 5.05 4.52
C VAL A 343 2.79 4.49 4.02
N ALA A 344 3.26 4.96 2.86
CA ALA A 344 4.51 4.53 2.26
C ALA A 344 5.70 5.31 2.86
N PRO A 345 6.90 4.69 2.91
CA PRO A 345 8.12 5.45 3.04
C PRO A 345 8.23 6.48 1.91
N HIS A 346 8.79 7.64 2.22
CA HIS A 346 9.06 8.72 1.29
C HIS A 346 9.82 8.22 0.05
N ASN A 347 9.34 8.62 -1.14
CA ASN A 347 9.95 8.31 -2.43
C ASN A 347 10.30 6.81 -2.59
N SER A 348 9.35 5.90 -2.32
CA SER A 348 9.60 4.44 -2.31
C SER A 348 8.87 3.66 -3.40
N TYR A 349 8.08 4.33 -4.24
CA TYR A 349 7.20 3.70 -5.22
C TYR A 349 6.83 4.65 -6.35
N ILE A 350 6.21 4.11 -7.40
CA ILE A 350 5.68 4.86 -8.54
C ILE A 350 4.17 4.63 -8.60
N HIS A 351 3.35 5.69 -8.66
CA HIS A 351 1.91 5.57 -8.83
C HIS A 351 1.50 5.66 -10.31
N VAL A 352 0.69 4.72 -10.82
CA VAL A 352 0.29 4.75 -12.25
C VAL A 352 -0.46 6.03 -12.64
N GLU A 353 -1.27 6.58 -11.72
CA GLU A 353 -1.98 7.85 -11.92
C GLU A 353 -1.06 9.09 -11.81
N GLU A 354 0.27 8.97 -11.82
CA GLU A 354 1.18 10.11 -12.05
C GLU A 354 1.42 10.36 -13.54
N PHE A 355 1.04 9.40 -14.39
CA PHE A 355 1.29 9.40 -15.83
C PHE A 355 -0.03 9.50 -16.60
N ALA A 356 0.02 10.00 -17.83
CA ALA A 356 -1.11 10.04 -18.77
C ALA A 356 -1.53 8.64 -19.25
N GLY A 357 -0.64 7.65 -19.14
CA GLY A 357 -0.95 6.26 -19.44
C GLY A 357 0.26 5.33 -19.46
N PRO A 358 0.08 4.07 -19.88
CA PRO A 358 1.12 3.05 -19.86
C PRO A 358 2.37 3.37 -20.71
N GLU A 359 2.22 4.12 -21.80
CA GLU A 359 3.34 4.51 -22.67
C GLU A 359 4.27 5.52 -21.98
N GLU A 360 3.71 6.57 -21.36
CA GLU A 360 4.49 7.56 -20.62
C GLU A 360 5.14 6.94 -19.38
N LEU A 361 4.40 6.06 -18.68
CA LEU A 361 4.98 5.26 -17.60
C LEU A 361 6.17 4.44 -18.10
N ALA A 362 6.03 3.70 -19.22
CA ALA A 362 7.14 2.92 -19.78
C ALA A 362 8.36 3.79 -20.13
N ALA A 363 8.16 4.97 -20.71
CA ALA A 363 9.24 5.91 -20.99
C ALA A 363 9.98 6.33 -19.72
N TYR A 364 9.26 6.57 -18.63
CA TYR A 364 9.87 6.86 -17.33
C TYR A 364 10.63 5.65 -16.75
N LEU A 365 10.09 4.44 -16.89
CA LEU A 365 10.76 3.21 -16.44
C LEU A 365 12.05 2.93 -17.23
N HIS A 366 12.10 3.21 -18.53
CA HIS A 366 13.34 3.12 -19.32
C HIS A 366 14.37 4.15 -18.85
N ARG A 367 13.95 5.39 -18.55
CA ARG A 367 14.85 6.39 -17.97
C ARG A 367 15.45 5.94 -16.63
N LEU A 368 14.63 5.34 -15.76
CA LEU A 368 15.10 4.75 -14.51
C LEU A 368 16.03 3.55 -14.74
N ASP A 369 15.78 2.76 -15.78
CA ASP A 369 16.61 1.62 -16.12
C ASP A 369 18.01 2.03 -16.60
N GLU A 370 18.12 3.16 -17.30
CA GLU A 370 19.36 3.72 -17.85
C GLU A 370 20.15 4.59 -16.86
N ASP A 371 19.51 5.07 -15.78
CA ASP A 371 20.12 5.93 -14.76
C ASP A 371 20.02 5.28 -13.37
N ASP A 372 21.10 4.59 -12.99
CA ASP A 372 21.21 3.94 -11.68
C ASP A 372 21.09 4.95 -10.54
N ASN A 373 21.57 6.19 -10.67
CA ASN A 373 21.44 7.18 -9.59
C ASN A 373 19.98 7.56 -9.37
N LEU A 374 19.25 7.78 -10.45
CA LEU A 374 17.82 8.08 -10.39
C LEU A 374 17.03 6.89 -9.84
N TYR A 375 17.31 5.65 -10.27
CA TYR A 375 16.68 4.46 -9.73
C TYR A 375 16.96 4.28 -8.23
N ASN A 376 18.22 4.40 -7.81
CA ASN A 376 18.60 4.26 -6.40
C ASN A 376 18.02 5.36 -5.51
N SER A 377 17.65 6.53 -6.06
CA SER A 377 16.95 7.57 -5.29
C SER A 377 15.65 7.06 -4.63
N TYR A 378 15.02 6.02 -5.20
CA TYR A 378 13.81 5.38 -4.66
C TYR A 378 14.07 4.42 -3.50
N PHE A 379 15.33 4.17 -3.15
CA PHE A 379 15.72 3.23 -2.09
C PHE A 379 16.29 3.95 -0.86
N LYS A 380 16.48 5.28 -0.93
CA LYS A 380 17.06 6.10 0.15
C LYS A 380 16.28 6.02 1.47
N TRP A 381 15.01 5.66 1.44
CA TRP A 381 14.23 5.43 2.66
C TRP A 381 14.69 4.21 3.45
N LYS A 382 15.41 3.26 2.85
CA LYS A 382 15.85 2.05 3.55
C LYS A 382 16.81 2.42 4.69
N GLY A 383 16.54 1.87 5.87
CA GLY A 383 17.27 2.17 7.11
C GLY A 383 16.77 3.39 7.88
N THR A 384 15.77 4.13 7.39
CA THR A 384 15.17 5.29 8.10
C THR A 384 14.03 4.91 9.04
N GLY A 385 13.61 3.64 9.00
CA GLY A 385 12.48 3.11 9.74
C GLY A 385 12.36 1.61 9.58
N GLU A 386 11.23 1.06 10.01
CA GLU A 386 10.93 -0.35 9.92
C GLU A 386 9.42 -0.62 9.78
N PHE A 387 9.08 -1.79 9.24
CA PHE A 387 7.72 -2.31 9.33
C PHE A 387 7.47 -2.85 10.73
N ILE A 388 6.37 -2.44 11.35
CA ILE A 388 6.04 -2.82 12.73
C ILE A 388 4.85 -3.78 12.77
N ASN A 389 4.86 -4.70 13.74
CA ASN A 389 3.66 -5.41 14.11
C ASN A 389 2.71 -4.41 14.81
N THR A 390 1.48 -4.32 14.32
CA THR A 390 0.48 -3.39 14.88
C THR A 390 -0.21 -3.94 16.13
N TYR A 391 0.10 -5.17 16.54
CA TYR A 391 -0.44 -5.87 17.70
C TYR A 391 -1.97 -5.71 17.83
N PHE A 392 -2.68 -6.09 16.76
CA PHE A 392 -4.12 -5.85 16.61
C PHE A 392 -4.93 -6.16 17.87
N PHE A 393 -4.75 -7.34 18.48
CA PHE A 393 -5.49 -7.70 19.69
C PHE A 393 -5.09 -6.88 20.93
N CYS A 394 -3.81 -6.49 21.10
CA CYS A 394 -3.43 -5.56 22.16
C CYS A 394 -4.22 -4.24 22.04
N ARG A 395 -4.36 -3.72 20.81
CA ARG A 395 -5.11 -2.49 20.53
C ARG A 395 -6.61 -2.68 20.73
N VAL A 396 -7.19 -3.81 20.33
CA VAL A 396 -8.60 -4.14 20.64
C VAL A 396 -8.82 -4.11 22.16
N CYS A 397 -7.94 -4.74 22.93
CA CYS A 397 -8.05 -4.75 24.39
C CYS A 397 -7.95 -3.34 24.98
N ALA A 398 -6.95 -2.55 24.55
CA ALA A 398 -6.79 -1.15 24.95
C ALA A 398 -8.07 -0.34 24.67
N MET A 399 -8.62 -0.47 23.46
CA MET A 399 -9.81 0.25 23.01
C MET A 399 -11.08 -0.11 23.79
N VAL A 400 -11.32 -1.41 24.06
CA VAL A 400 -12.46 -1.86 24.89
C VAL A 400 -12.40 -1.25 26.29
N HIS A 401 -11.20 -1.18 26.86
CA HIS A 401 -10.98 -0.54 28.16
C HIS A 401 -11.11 1.00 28.12
N ALA A 402 -10.61 1.64 27.05
CA ALA A 402 -10.72 3.08 26.87
C ALA A 402 -12.18 3.53 26.68
N ASN A 403 -12.98 2.76 25.93
CA ASN A 403 -14.37 3.09 25.65
C ASN A 403 -15.23 3.12 26.91
N ALA A 404 -15.07 2.12 27.77
CA ALA A 404 -15.79 2.05 29.03
C ALA A 404 -15.51 3.26 29.93
N ARG A 405 -14.25 3.70 29.98
CA ARG A 405 -13.82 4.88 30.76
C ARG A 405 -14.33 6.19 30.18
N ARG A 406 -14.34 6.31 28.85
CA ARG A 406 -14.86 7.49 28.15
C ARG A 406 -16.39 7.50 28.03
N GLN A 407 -17.06 6.43 28.44
CA GLN A 407 -18.51 6.25 28.29
C GLN A 407 -18.98 6.55 26.86
N ARG A 408 -18.17 6.16 25.87
CA ARG A 408 -18.45 6.45 24.45
C ARG A 408 -19.61 5.60 23.96
N SER A 409 -20.63 6.27 23.42
CA SER A 409 -21.87 5.71 22.87
C SER A 409 -21.92 5.67 21.33
N ALA A 410 -20.78 5.96 20.69
CA ALA A 410 -20.68 6.01 19.24
C ALA A 410 -21.02 4.65 18.60
N HIS A 411 -21.74 4.74 17.48
CA HIS A 411 -22.16 3.60 16.68
C HIS A 411 -22.39 4.03 15.23
N TYR A 412 -22.48 3.05 14.34
CA TYR A 412 -22.76 3.26 12.93
C TYR A 412 -24.24 2.95 12.67
N ALA A 413 -25.04 4.00 12.43
CA ALA A 413 -26.45 3.85 12.04
C ALA A 413 -26.59 2.97 10.79
N ASP A 414 -25.73 3.18 9.79
CA ASP A 414 -25.60 2.32 8.62
C ASP A 414 -24.13 2.06 8.30
N VAL A 415 -23.59 0.98 8.88
CA VAL A 415 -22.22 0.54 8.64
C VAL A 415 -22.00 0.10 7.19
N GLN A 416 -23.06 -0.32 6.49
CA GLN A 416 -22.96 -0.75 5.10
C GLN A 416 -22.81 0.45 4.16
N ALA A 417 -23.56 1.53 4.42
CA ALA A 417 -23.37 2.81 3.76
C ALA A 417 -21.99 3.38 4.06
N TRP A 418 -21.52 3.35 5.32
CA TRP A 418 -20.15 3.76 5.66
C TRP A 418 -19.11 2.95 4.88
N TRP A 419 -19.26 1.62 4.80
CA TRP A 419 -18.28 0.73 4.17
C TRP A 419 -18.24 0.83 2.65
N ARG A 420 -19.41 0.94 2.00
CA ARG A 420 -19.54 0.90 0.53
C ARG A 420 -19.68 2.27 -0.12
N GLY A 421 -20.16 3.27 0.61
CA GLY A 421 -20.49 4.61 0.08
C GLY A 421 -19.27 5.34 -0.45
N ALA A 422 -19.23 5.56 -1.78
CA ALA A 422 -18.12 6.20 -2.51
C ALA A 422 -16.71 5.67 -2.16
N ALA A 423 -16.64 4.45 -1.63
CA ALA A 423 -15.41 3.86 -1.11
C ALA A 423 -14.54 3.28 -2.22
N CYS A 424 -15.13 2.90 -3.35
CA CYS A 424 -14.43 2.32 -4.49
C CYS A 424 -14.89 2.93 -5.82
N THR A 425 -13.99 2.96 -6.80
CA THR A 425 -14.28 3.34 -8.19
C THR A 425 -13.96 2.18 -9.14
N ARG A 426 -14.57 2.19 -10.33
CA ARG A 426 -14.25 1.26 -11.43
C ARG A 426 -13.24 1.83 -12.43
N GLY A 427 -13.01 3.14 -12.38
CA GLY A 427 -12.04 3.86 -13.19
C GLY A 427 -10.87 4.37 -12.36
N GLU A 428 -10.20 5.39 -12.86
CA GLU A 428 -9.23 6.17 -12.08
C GLU A 428 -9.95 6.99 -11.01
N TRP A 429 -9.20 7.42 -9.99
CA TRP A 429 -9.71 8.37 -9.00
C TRP A 429 -9.91 9.77 -9.57
N ARG A 430 -9.17 10.08 -10.64
CA ARG A 430 -9.43 11.25 -11.48
C ARG A 430 -10.84 11.10 -12.06
N ALA A 431 -11.78 11.92 -11.59
CA ALA A 431 -12.97 12.17 -12.39
C ALA A 431 -12.48 12.65 -13.77
N PRO A 432 -13.04 12.17 -14.90
CA PRO A 432 -12.83 12.88 -16.14
C PRO A 432 -13.27 14.32 -15.87
N ALA A 433 -12.41 15.28 -16.16
CA ALA A 433 -12.80 16.68 -16.17
C ALA A 433 -14.04 16.77 -17.06
N ARG A 434 -15.22 16.80 -16.43
CA ARG A 434 -16.46 17.02 -17.15
C ARG A 434 -16.38 18.46 -17.61
N ASP A 435 -16.24 18.62 -18.92
CA ASP A 435 -16.75 19.72 -19.72
C ASP A 435 -17.41 20.82 -18.88
N LEU A 436 -16.57 21.73 -18.38
CA LEU A 436 -17.01 23.08 -18.07
C LEU A 436 -16.95 23.83 -19.40
N VAL A 437 -18.00 23.67 -20.20
CA VAL A 437 -18.34 24.57 -21.30
C VAL A 437 -19.58 25.34 -20.88
#